data_AF-A0A7I7RYB4-F1
#
_entry.id   AF-A0A7I7RYB4-F1
#
_cell.length_a   1.000
_cell.length_b   1.000
_cell.length_c   1.000
_cell.angle_alpha   90.00
_cell.angle_beta   90.00
_cell.angle_gamma   90.00
#
_symmetry.space_group_name_H-M   'P 1'
#
loop_
_entity.id
_entity.type
_entity.pdbx_description
1 polymer ?
#
loop_
_entity_poly.entity_id
_entity_poly.type
_entity_poly.pdbx_seq_one_letter_code
_entity_poly.pdbx_strand_id
1 'polypeptide(L)'
;MYPCQMDCARSAALLAFNQPSRFDQGVLMGLFGRGQQRAEHARNSRIQELQHVSDLYVSRDLRKTSQLSDWTEACRRLRESYTQEEAALNAVKAKLRVQYLEVREPYPALEDFLPDDMTVALFDTAAVMSEAQRRFEADRNAYEQREKLRLNQLEAARAVAEEMEAAESVAFENDWAARKAERRKRHRAMWPESVELDDRQLEVYDAEELVDIQNTQLEERVLALSNVLKQGLEDHASILDSFQYMSEELYGDYDEELASMIADSVEETLSRMWVLGEHDRKVKVAHSHESRLIAVEYQLPDVTIVPRTKSFRYVKSTGKVIEVARSVSHINALYADCIAQLTLLCLGHIFEYNTFGPFEVVVFNGVVETTDPRTGRSIRPCLITVRVTRKTFAELDLAHVNSQACLKHLSAGVSRSATELVPVRPVLEISMVDARFVTETDALSALDDRPNLMDLSFREFESLIQNLFTKMGLEARQTRPSRDGGVDCVAFDTRPIFGGKVVIQAKRYKNTVGVSAVRDLYGTLQNEGASKGILVTTSGYGAASFEFAQNKPIELIDGANLLYLLAEHTGVTARIEPPEDWRDPAADSTDFGEFL
;
A
#
# COMPACT_ATOMS: atom_id res chain seq x y z
N MET A 1 -52.17 26.73 29.06
CA MET A 1 -52.15 26.98 30.52
C MET A 1 -51.99 28.48 30.71
N TYR A 2 -53.04 29.12 31.22
CA TYR A 2 -53.07 30.50 31.73
C TYR A 2 -51.98 30.71 32.82
N PRO A 3 -51.52 31.94 33.14
CA PRO A 3 -52.40 32.97 33.70
C PRO A 3 -52.22 34.43 33.24
N CYS A 4 -53.38 35.06 33.10
CA CYS A 4 -53.64 36.49 33.26
C CYS A 4 -54.01 36.76 34.73
N GLN A 5 -53.60 37.92 35.25
CA GLN A 5 -54.26 38.71 36.30
C GLN A 5 -54.15 40.18 35.83
N MET A 6 -55.27 40.87 35.57
CA MET A 6 -55.95 41.83 36.47
C MET A 6 -55.02 42.97 36.93
N ASP A 7 -55.32 44.27 36.83
CA ASP A 7 -56.63 44.92 37.01
C ASP A 7 -56.60 46.44 36.66
N CYS A 8 -57.79 47.06 36.75
CA CYS A 8 -58.15 48.49 36.86
C CYS A 8 -58.47 49.30 35.57
N ALA A 9 -59.50 50.16 35.50
CA ALA A 9 -60.68 50.42 36.32
C ALA A 9 -61.60 51.45 35.60
N ARG A 10 -62.93 51.25 35.71
CA ARG A 10 -64.03 52.24 35.88
C ARG A 10 -64.19 53.44 34.90
N SER A 11 -65.35 53.49 34.24
CA SER A 11 -66.48 54.39 34.63
C SER A 11 -67.75 54.14 33.81
N ALA A 12 -68.90 54.30 34.47
CA ALA A 12 -70.25 53.96 34.04
C ALA A 12 -71.14 55.21 33.95
N ALA A 13 -72.21 55.15 33.15
CA ALA A 13 -73.49 55.87 33.31
C ALA A 13 -74.40 55.44 32.13
N LEU A 14 -75.47 54.65 32.29
CA LEU A 14 -76.77 54.90 32.93
C LEU A 14 -77.83 54.83 31.82
N LEU A 15 -78.75 53.88 31.87
CA LEU A 15 -80.14 54.04 31.39
C LEU A 15 -81.00 52.88 31.93
N ALA A 16 -81.80 53.18 32.94
CA ALA A 16 -83.00 52.45 33.30
C ALA A 16 -84.00 53.47 33.88
N PHE A 17 -85.20 53.57 33.31
CA PHE A 17 -86.48 53.40 34.02
C PHE A 17 -87.70 53.76 33.15
N ASN A 18 -88.75 52.95 33.37
CA ASN A 18 -90.19 53.22 33.31
C ASN A 18 -91.04 53.04 32.02
N GLN A 19 -91.84 51.96 32.10
CA GLN A 19 -93.18 51.68 31.57
C GLN A 19 -94.24 52.77 31.93
N PRO A 20 -95.49 52.84 31.37
CA PRO A 20 -96.47 51.74 31.29
C PRO A 20 -97.53 51.73 30.14
N SER A 21 -98.52 50.85 30.35
CA SER A 21 -99.48 50.12 29.51
C SER A 21 -100.73 50.83 28.94
N ARG A 22 -101.26 50.23 27.84
CA ARG A 22 -102.66 50.09 27.33
C ARG A 22 -103.73 51.13 27.71
N PHE A 23 -104.35 51.78 26.71
CA PHE A 23 -105.70 51.48 26.19
C PHE A 23 -106.11 52.42 25.02
N ASP A 24 -107.06 51.94 24.23
CA ASP A 24 -107.69 52.45 23.00
C ASP A 24 -108.17 53.92 23.01
N GLN A 25 -108.08 54.59 21.83
CA GLN A 25 -109.18 55.31 21.17
C GLN A 25 -108.70 56.12 19.94
N GLY A 26 -109.34 55.89 18.79
CA GLY A 26 -109.87 56.97 17.96
C GLY A 26 -108.95 57.67 16.95
N VAL A 27 -108.88 57.09 15.75
CA VAL A 27 -108.95 57.75 14.43
C VAL A 27 -109.14 59.28 14.45
N LEU A 28 -108.08 60.06 14.18
CA LEU A 28 -108.11 61.40 13.53
C LEU A 28 -106.70 62.06 13.45
N MET A 29 -105.71 61.42 12.82
CA MET A 29 -104.39 62.07 12.52
C MET A 29 -103.63 61.40 11.35
N GLY A 30 -104.35 60.93 10.32
CA GLY A 30 -103.78 60.04 9.29
C GLY A 30 -102.99 60.67 8.13
N LEU A 31 -102.95 62.01 8.01
CA LEU A 31 -102.39 62.69 6.83
C LEU A 31 -101.20 63.63 7.12
N PHE A 32 -100.99 64.11 8.35
CA PHE A 32 -99.80 64.90 8.72
C PHE A 32 -98.62 64.04 9.19
N GLY A 33 -98.87 62.87 9.80
CA GLY A 33 -97.80 61.99 10.33
C GLY A 33 -96.95 61.27 9.27
N ARG A 34 -97.50 60.96 8.08
CA ARG A 34 -96.75 60.27 7.01
C ARG A 34 -95.74 61.18 6.31
N GLY A 35 -96.00 62.49 6.25
CA GLY A 35 -95.08 63.49 5.71
C GLY A 35 -93.89 63.73 6.64
N GLN A 36 -94.15 63.85 7.95
CA GLN A 36 -93.10 63.95 8.97
C GLN A 36 -92.25 62.67 9.04
N GLN A 37 -92.86 61.48 9.03
CA GLN A 37 -92.11 60.22 9.02
C GLN A 37 -91.23 60.05 7.77
N ARG A 38 -91.70 60.47 6.57
CA ARG A 38 -90.88 60.44 5.34
C ARG A 38 -89.74 61.45 5.39
N ALA A 39 -89.97 62.65 5.90
CA ALA A 39 -88.94 63.68 6.04
C ALA A 39 -87.88 63.29 7.09
N GLU A 40 -88.31 62.69 8.20
CA GLU A 40 -87.44 62.17 9.25
C GLU A 40 -86.63 60.96 8.77
N HIS A 41 -87.25 60.05 8.02
CA HIS A 41 -86.55 58.95 7.37
C HIS A 41 -85.50 59.44 6.37
N ALA A 42 -85.85 60.39 5.48
CA ALA A 42 -84.90 60.98 4.53
C ALA A 42 -83.74 61.74 5.22
N ARG A 43 -84.03 62.44 6.32
CA ARG A 43 -82.99 63.10 7.14
C ARG A 43 -82.07 62.08 7.80
N ASN A 44 -82.61 61.00 8.36
CA ASN A 44 -81.82 59.95 8.99
C ASN A 44 -80.98 59.19 7.95
N SER A 45 -81.52 58.89 6.76
CA SER A 45 -80.75 58.34 5.63
C SER A 45 -79.60 59.25 5.22
N ARG A 46 -79.84 60.57 5.12
CA ARG A 46 -78.79 61.53 4.78
C ARG A 46 -77.69 61.62 5.85
N ILE A 47 -78.06 61.53 7.12
CA ILE A 47 -77.09 61.50 8.23
C ILE A 47 -76.23 60.23 8.16
N GLN A 48 -76.83 59.08 7.87
CA GLN A 48 -76.12 57.81 7.71
C GLN A 48 -75.15 57.84 6.50
N GLU A 49 -75.56 58.42 5.36
CA GLU A 49 -74.67 58.62 4.20
C GLU A 49 -73.46 59.49 4.55
N LEU A 50 -73.68 60.60 5.25
CA LEU A 50 -72.60 61.51 5.66
C LEU A 50 -71.65 60.87 6.68
N GLN A 51 -72.18 60.09 7.62
CA GLN A 51 -71.39 59.30 8.57
C GLN A 51 -70.54 58.25 7.84
N HIS A 52 -71.12 57.52 6.89
CA HIS A 52 -70.39 56.52 6.12
C HIS A 52 -69.24 57.13 5.30
N VAL A 53 -69.46 58.27 4.64
CA VAL A 53 -68.38 58.99 3.93
C VAL A 53 -67.30 59.44 4.92
N SER A 54 -67.69 60.01 6.07
CA SER A 54 -66.74 60.42 7.11
C SER A 54 -65.86 59.26 7.61
N ASP A 55 -66.45 58.08 7.83
CA ASP A 55 -65.73 56.89 8.27
C ASP A 55 -64.71 56.41 7.21
N LEU A 56 -65.05 56.51 5.93
CA LEU A 56 -64.13 56.19 4.83
C LEU A 56 -62.90 57.13 4.78
N TYR A 57 -63.07 58.43 5.07
CA TYR A 57 -61.93 59.36 5.16
C TYR A 57 -60.99 59.02 6.32
N VAL A 58 -61.54 58.64 7.48
CA VAL A 58 -60.73 58.19 8.63
C VAL A 58 -59.97 56.90 8.29
N SER A 59 -60.61 55.95 7.61
CA SER A 59 -59.97 54.72 7.10
C SER A 59 -58.80 55.04 6.15
N ARG A 60 -59.02 55.97 5.21
CA ARG A 60 -58.03 56.40 4.22
C ARG A 60 -56.74 56.90 4.86
N ASP A 61 -56.85 57.77 5.86
CA ASP A 61 -55.69 58.41 6.48
C ASP A 61 -54.87 57.40 7.32
N LEU A 62 -55.54 56.45 7.97
CA LEU A 62 -54.88 55.32 8.65
C LEU A 62 -54.17 54.37 7.67
N ARG A 63 -54.73 54.18 6.48
CA ARG A 63 -54.18 53.32 5.43
C ARG A 63 -52.95 53.94 4.75
N LYS A 64 -53.00 55.25 4.49
CA LYS A 64 -51.88 56.03 3.90
C LYS A 64 -50.62 56.01 4.78
N THR A 65 -50.78 55.98 6.10
CA THR A 65 -49.66 56.05 7.06
C THR A 65 -48.89 54.75 7.27
N SER A 66 -49.42 53.60 6.83
CA SER A 66 -48.77 52.29 7.03
C SER A 66 -48.47 51.58 5.69
N GLN A 67 -49.50 51.12 4.99
CA GLN A 67 -49.35 50.21 3.85
C GLN A 67 -48.86 50.88 2.56
N LEU A 68 -49.31 52.10 2.28
CA LEU A 68 -48.87 52.82 1.07
C LEU A 68 -47.40 53.28 1.16
N SER A 69 -46.90 53.59 2.35
CA SER A 69 -45.54 54.07 2.56
C SER A 69 -44.50 53.00 2.22
N ASP A 70 -44.68 51.78 2.72
CA ASP A 70 -43.75 50.66 2.51
C ASP A 70 -43.69 50.24 1.04
N TRP A 71 -44.85 50.17 0.37
CA TRP A 71 -44.90 49.85 -1.06
C TRP A 71 -44.29 50.94 -1.95
N THR A 72 -44.55 52.22 -1.64
CA THR A 72 -43.99 53.34 -2.41
C THR A 72 -42.47 53.37 -2.32
N GLU A 73 -41.93 53.12 -1.11
CA GLU A 73 -40.50 53.00 -0.90
C GLU A 73 -39.91 51.79 -1.65
N ALA A 74 -40.58 50.63 -1.63
CA ALA A 74 -40.15 49.47 -2.41
C ALA A 74 -40.10 49.77 -3.92
N CYS A 75 -41.13 50.40 -4.48
CA CYS A 75 -41.15 50.81 -5.88
C CYS A 75 -40.07 51.83 -6.23
N ARG A 76 -39.73 52.74 -5.30
CA ARG A 76 -38.63 53.68 -5.48
C ARG A 76 -37.29 52.95 -5.52
N ARG A 77 -37.04 52.07 -4.55
CA ARG A 77 -35.81 51.26 -4.46
C ARG A 77 -35.58 50.35 -5.66
N LEU A 78 -36.62 49.69 -6.16
CA LEU A 78 -36.56 48.83 -7.34
C LEU A 78 -36.24 49.59 -8.65
N ARG A 79 -36.56 50.89 -8.71
CA ARG A 79 -36.26 51.76 -9.85
C ARG A 79 -34.89 52.40 -9.77
N GLU A 80 -34.45 52.78 -8.58
CA GLU A 80 -33.25 53.61 -8.39
C GLU A 80 -31.98 52.84 -8.02
N SER A 81 -32.08 51.70 -7.32
CA SER A 81 -30.89 51.07 -6.69
C SER A 81 -30.80 49.55 -6.81
N TYR A 82 -31.91 48.89 -7.14
CA TYR A 82 -31.98 47.44 -7.30
C TYR A 82 -32.61 47.09 -8.65
N THR A 83 -32.09 47.68 -9.72
CA THR A 83 -32.59 47.42 -11.08
C THR A 83 -32.27 45.99 -11.52
N GLN A 84 -32.88 45.52 -12.62
CA GLN A 84 -32.57 44.19 -13.17
C GLN A 84 -31.11 44.07 -13.60
N GLU A 85 -30.56 45.12 -14.22
CA GLU A 85 -29.17 45.16 -14.68
C GLU A 85 -28.19 45.11 -13.51
N GLU A 86 -28.47 45.84 -12.43
CA GLU A 86 -27.62 45.83 -11.25
C GLU A 86 -27.70 44.51 -10.47
N ALA A 87 -28.88 43.89 -10.42
CA ALA A 87 -29.07 42.56 -9.82
C ALA A 87 -28.31 41.46 -10.59
N ALA A 88 -28.25 41.55 -11.92
CA ALA A 88 -27.52 40.60 -12.76
C ALA A 88 -25.99 40.66 -12.60
N LEU A 89 -25.45 41.66 -11.89
CA LEU A 89 -24.01 41.86 -11.70
C LEU A 89 -23.58 41.75 -10.24
N ASN A 90 -24.51 41.60 -9.28
CA ASN A 90 -24.19 41.63 -7.86
C ASN A 90 -25.22 40.84 -7.04
N ALA A 91 -24.76 39.78 -6.35
CA ALA A 91 -25.63 38.88 -5.61
C ALA A 91 -26.39 39.57 -4.46
N VAL A 92 -25.78 40.55 -3.79
CA VAL A 92 -26.44 41.33 -2.73
C VAL A 92 -27.59 42.15 -3.30
N LYS A 93 -27.38 42.81 -4.45
CA LYS A 93 -28.45 43.56 -5.14
C LYS A 93 -29.54 42.64 -5.68
N ALA A 94 -29.20 41.44 -6.15
CA ALA A 94 -30.20 40.44 -6.57
C ALA A 94 -31.10 40.01 -5.41
N LYS A 95 -30.51 39.69 -4.24
CA LYS A 95 -31.27 39.35 -3.02
C LYS A 95 -32.16 40.50 -2.55
N LEU A 96 -31.63 41.73 -2.52
CA LEU A 96 -32.41 42.91 -2.15
C LEU A 96 -33.56 43.17 -3.14
N ARG A 97 -33.34 42.95 -4.44
CA ARG A 97 -34.41 43.05 -5.45
C ARG A 97 -35.54 42.07 -5.19
N VAL A 98 -35.23 40.81 -4.84
CA VAL A 98 -36.25 39.82 -4.43
C VAL A 98 -37.03 40.34 -3.21
N GLN A 99 -36.33 40.78 -2.17
CA GLN A 99 -36.96 41.29 -0.94
C GLN A 99 -37.92 42.45 -1.20
N TYR A 100 -37.53 43.43 -2.03
CA TYR A 100 -38.43 44.56 -2.36
C TYR A 100 -39.56 44.16 -3.31
N LEU A 101 -39.38 43.16 -4.16
CA LEU A 101 -40.47 42.62 -4.98
C LEU A 101 -41.46 41.80 -4.16
N GLU A 102 -41.09 41.24 -3.01
CA GLU A 102 -42.01 40.55 -2.09
C GLU A 102 -43.02 41.49 -1.42
N VAL A 103 -42.70 42.78 -1.32
CA VAL A 103 -43.63 43.81 -0.85
C VAL A 103 -44.78 43.91 -1.84
N ARG A 104 -45.98 43.50 -1.40
CA ARG A 104 -47.19 43.50 -2.22
C ARG A 104 -47.72 44.91 -2.42
N GLU A 105 -48.29 45.17 -3.59
CA GLU A 105 -49.11 46.35 -3.80
C GLU A 105 -50.33 46.28 -2.85
N PRO A 106 -50.66 47.36 -2.11
CA PRO A 106 -51.86 47.38 -1.30
C PRO A 106 -53.08 47.17 -2.19
N TYR A 107 -53.98 46.26 -1.79
CA TYR A 107 -55.20 46.01 -2.56
C TYR A 107 -56.03 47.29 -2.66
N PRO A 108 -56.61 47.67 -3.82
CA PRO A 108 -57.39 48.89 -3.94
C PRO A 108 -58.51 48.92 -2.91
N ALA A 109 -58.78 50.06 -2.30
CA ALA A 109 -59.96 50.26 -1.45
C ALA A 109 -60.75 51.47 -1.92
N LEU A 110 -62.05 51.48 -1.64
CA LEU A 110 -62.95 52.52 -2.15
C LEU A 110 -62.54 53.91 -1.65
N GLU A 111 -62.08 54.00 -0.41
CA GLU A 111 -61.61 55.22 0.23
C GLU A 111 -60.41 55.87 -0.48
N ASP A 112 -59.58 55.11 -1.21
CA ASP A 112 -58.42 55.64 -1.94
C ASP A 112 -58.83 56.55 -3.11
N PHE A 113 -60.09 56.43 -3.59
CA PHE A 113 -60.63 57.16 -4.74
C PHE A 113 -61.52 58.35 -4.34
N LEU A 114 -61.66 58.60 -3.03
CA LEU A 114 -62.33 59.80 -2.53
C LEU A 114 -61.45 61.04 -2.78
N PRO A 115 -62.05 62.20 -3.08
CA PRO A 115 -61.29 63.45 -3.27
C PRO A 115 -60.50 63.80 -1.99
N ASP A 116 -59.40 64.52 -2.12
CA ASP A 116 -58.60 64.89 -0.94
C ASP A 116 -59.38 65.82 0.00
N ASP A 117 -60.19 66.72 -0.57
CA ASP A 117 -61.03 67.67 0.16
C ASP A 117 -62.39 67.05 0.53
N MET A 118 -62.54 66.73 1.82
CA MET A 118 -63.78 66.20 2.39
C MET A 118 -64.96 67.17 2.25
N THR A 119 -64.73 68.49 2.20
CA THR A 119 -65.81 69.46 2.10
C THR A 119 -66.60 69.32 0.80
N VAL A 120 -65.92 68.97 -0.29
CA VAL A 120 -66.52 68.69 -1.61
C VAL A 120 -67.40 67.44 -1.56
N ALA A 121 -66.99 66.42 -0.81
CA ALA A 121 -67.74 65.16 -0.67
C ALA A 121 -69.04 65.31 0.13
N LEU A 122 -69.12 66.31 1.02
CA LEU A 122 -70.31 66.55 1.87
C LEU A 122 -71.43 67.29 1.13
N PHE A 123 -71.12 68.03 0.06
CA PHE A 123 -72.12 68.72 -0.77
C PHE A 123 -72.91 67.76 -1.66
N ASP A 124 -72.23 66.82 -2.33
CA ASP A 124 -72.86 65.82 -3.22
C ASP A 124 -72.25 64.42 -3.03
N THR A 125 -72.61 63.80 -1.91
CA THR A 125 -72.15 62.44 -1.54
C THR A 125 -72.47 61.41 -2.61
N ALA A 126 -73.62 61.51 -3.28
CA ALA A 126 -74.07 60.50 -4.24
C ALA A 126 -73.21 60.51 -5.51
N ALA A 127 -72.93 61.69 -6.07
CA ALA A 127 -72.07 61.82 -7.24
C ALA A 127 -70.61 61.41 -6.92
N VAL A 128 -70.09 61.84 -5.76
CA VAL A 128 -68.72 61.51 -5.33
C VAL A 128 -68.55 60.01 -5.10
N MET A 129 -69.50 59.35 -4.44
CA MET A 129 -69.45 57.91 -4.21
C MET A 129 -69.60 57.11 -5.51
N SER A 130 -70.48 57.53 -6.42
CA SER A 130 -70.63 56.86 -7.74
C SER A 130 -69.36 56.96 -8.58
N GLU A 131 -68.69 58.12 -8.57
CA GLU A 131 -67.41 58.32 -9.25
C GLU A 131 -66.29 57.49 -8.61
N ALA A 132 -66.15 57.56 -7.29
CA ALA A 132 -65.16 56.79 -6.55
C ALA A 132 -65.32 55.29 -6.78
N GLN A 133 -66.56 54.79 -6.78
CA GLN A 133 -66.86 53.38 -7.01
C GLN A 133 -66.52 52.92 -8.43
N ARG A 134 -66.79 53.76 -9.45
CA ARG A 134 -66.39 53.47 -10.82
C ARG A 134 -64.88 53.37 -10.98
N ARG A 135 -64.13 54.28 -10.35
CA ARG A 135 -62.65 54.29 -10.37
C ARG A 135 -62.08 53.10 -9.61
N PHE A 136 -62.64 52.79 -8.45
CA PHE A 136 -62.30 51.62 -7.66
C PHE A 136 -62.49 50.32 -8.45
N GLU A 137 -63.64 50.14 -9.11
CA GLU A 137 -63.90 48.96 -9.94
C GLU A 137 -62.92 48.84 -11.11
N ALA A 138 -62.60 49.95 -11.76
CA ALA A 138 -61.60 49.99 -12.83
C ALA A 138 -60.20 49.61 -12.34
N ASP A 139 -59.75 50.17 -11.21
CA ASP A 139 -58.42 49.88 -10.67
C ASP A 139 -58.31 48.47 -10.08
N ARG A 140 -59.38 47.98 -9.42
CA ARG A 140 -59.45 46.59 -8.94
C ARG A 140 -59.25 45.59 -10.07
N ASN A 141 -59.86 45.84 -11.24
CA ASN A 141 -59.68 44.97 -12.41
C ASN A 141 -58.24 45.05 -12.97
N ALA A 142 -57.59 46.21 -12.86
CA ALA A 142 -56.20 46.40 -13.29
C ALA A 142 -55.18 45.80 -12.30
N TYR A 143 -55.50 45.81 -11.00
CA TYR A 143 -54.65 45.29 -9.92
C TYR A 143 -54.28 43.82 -10.14
N GLU A 144 -55.22 42.97 -10.58
CA GLU A 144 -54.92 41.55 -10.85
C GLU A 144 -53.81 41.38 -11.90
N GLN A 145 -53.79 42.23 -12.92
CA GLN A 145 -52.76 42.19 -13.96
C GLN A 145 -51.41 42.72 -13.43
N ARG A 146 -51.43 43.77 -12.60
CA ARG A 146 -50.22 44.30 -11.95
C ARG A 146 -49.62 43.29 -10.99
N GLU A 147 -50.44 42.60 -10.20
CA GLU A 147 -49.99 41.57 -9.27
C GLU A 147 -49.41 40.36 -9.99
N LYS A 148 -50.02 39.92 -11.10
CA LYS A 148 -49.43 38.90 -11.98
C LYS A 148 -48.06 39.33 -12.52
N LEU A 149 -47.94 40.58 -12.97
CA LEU A 149 -46.67 41.12 -13.44
C LEU A 149 -45.62 41.15 -12.32
N ARG A 150 -45.98 41.58 -11.11
CA ARG A 150 -45.09 41.58 -9.94
C ARG A 150 -44.61 40.17 -9.61
N LEU A 151 -45.49 39.18 -9.63
CA LEU A 151 -45.14 37.79 -9.36
C LEU A 151 -44.18 37.23 -10.41
N ASN A 152 -44.41 37.50 -11.69
CA ASN A 152 -43.48 37.11 -12.76
C ASN A 152 -42.10 37.79 -12.59
N GLN A 153 -42.10 39.06 -12.20
CA GLN A 153 -40.85 39.78 -11.91
C GLN A 153 -40.13 39.23 -10.68
N LEU A 154 -40.87 38.83 -9.65
CA LEU A 154 -40.33 38.21 -8.44
C LEU A 154 -39.71 36.85 -8.74
N GLU A 155 -40.38 36.02 -9.54
CA GLU A 155 -39.85 34.71 -9.97
C GLU A 155 -38.56 34.87 -10.78
N ALA A 156 -38.55 35.78 -11.76
CA ALA A 156 -37.34 36.11 -12.51
C ALA A 156 -36.21 36.64 -11.61
N ALA A 157 -36.54 37.50 -10.64
CA ALA A 157 -35.54 38.02 -9.70
C ALA A 157 -34.97 36.93 -8.78
N ARG A 158 -35.80 35.96 -8.36
CA ARG A 158 -35.36 34.81 -7.56
C ARG A 158 -34.38 33.92 -8.33
N ALA A 159 -34.69 33.62 -9.59
CA ALA A 159 -33.78 32.85 -10.45
C ALA A 159 -32.40 33.54 -10.60
N VAL A 160 -32.39 34.86 -10.82
CA VAL A 160 -31.13 35.63 -10.91
C VAL A 160 -30.37 35.63 -9.57
N ALA A 161 -31.07 35.74 -8.44
CA ALA A 161 -30.44 35.69 -7.12
C ALA A 161 -29.80 34.32 -6.83
N GLU A 162 -30.48 33.22 -7.19
CA GLU A 162 -29.96 31.85 -7.07
C GLU A 162 -28.73 31.64 -7.96
N GLU A 163 -28.80 32.07 -9.23
CA GLU A 163 -27.67 31.99 -10.16
C GLU A 163 -26.45 32.76 -9.63
N MET A 164 -26.67 33.94 -9.05
CA MET A 164 -25.58 34.76 -8.52
C MET A 164 -24.95 34.19 -7.26
N GLU A 165 -25.76 33.62 -6.36
CA GLU A 165 -25.27 32.94 -5.16
C GLU A 165 -24.48 31.65 -5.52
N ALA A 166 -24.94 30.92 -6.53
CA ALA A 166 -24.19 29.78 -7.07
C ALA A 166 -22.86 30.24 -7.70
N ALA A 167 -22.87 31.32 -8.49
CA ALA A 167 -21.67 31.87 -9.10
C ALA A 167 -20.63 32.38 -8.07
N GLU A 168 -21.07 33.07 -7.01
CA GLU A 168 -20.19 33.48 -5.91
C GLU A 168 -19.58 32.28 -5.16
N SER A 169 -20.38 31.23 -4.93
CA SER A 169 -19.90 29.99 -4.29
C SER A 169 -18.84 29.29 -5.13
N VAL A 170 -19.08 29.14 -6.44
CA VAL A 170 -18.11 28.58 -7.40
C VAL A 170 -16.86 29.46 -7.50
N ALA A 171 -17.00 30.78 -7.49
CA ALA A 171 -15.86 31.70 -7.51
C ALA A 171 -14.99 31.56 -6.25
N PHE A 172 -15.61 31.40 -5.07
CA PHE A 172 -14.89 31.15 -3.82
C PHE A 172 -14.14 29.81 -3.83
N GLU A 173 -14.78 28.73 -4.27
CA GLU A 173 -14.13 27.41 -4.39
C GLU A 173 -12.95 27.45 -5.38
N ASN A 174 -13.11 28.13 -6.52
CA ASN A 174 -12.04 28.30 -7.50
C ASN A 174 -10.87 29.14 -6.96
N ASP A 175 -11.13 30.25 -6.25
CA ASP A 175 -10.10 31.06 -5.59
C ASP A 175 -9.35 30.25 -4.51
N TRP A 176 -10.07 29.47 -3.71
CA TRP A 176 -9.48 28.60 -2.71
C TRP A 176 -8.63 27.47 -3.34
N ALA A 177 -9.13 26.82 -4.40
CA ALA A 177 -8.39 25.82 -5.15
C ALA A 177 -7.13 26.40 -5.81
N ALA A 178 -7.22 27.61 -6.36
CA ALA A 178 -6.08 28.33 -6.93
C ALA A 178 -5.01 28.63 -5.87
N ARG A 179 -5.41 29.11 -4.68
CA ARG A 179 -4.48 29.33 -3.55
C ARG A 179 -3.79 28.04 -3.10
N LYS A 180 -4.52 26.93 -3.03
CA LYS A 180 -3.95 25.61 -2.72
C LYS A 180 -2.96 25.15 -3.78
N ALA A 181 -3.30 25.29 -5.06
CA ALA A 181 -2.40 24.95 -6.16
C ALA A 181 -1.10 25.77 -6.12
N GLU A 182 -1.20 27.07 -5.84
CA GLU A 182 -0.03 27.93 -5.71
C GLU A 182 0.82 27.55 -4.48
N ARG A 183 0.20 27.21 -3.34
CA ARG A 183 0.91 26.70 -2.16
C ARG A 183 1.66 25.41 -2.47
N ARG A 184 1.00 24.45 -3.14
CA ARG A 184 1.62 23.18 -3.58
C ARG A 184 2.82 23.43 -4.48
N LYS A 185 2.66 24.29 -5.49
CA LYS A 185 3.74 24.66 -6.42
C LYS A 185 4.91 25.30 -5.68
N ARG A 186 4.64 26.21 -4.76
CA ARG A 186 5.66 26.88 -3.93
C ARG A 186 6.40 25.88 -3.05
N HIS A 187 5.68 25.00 -2.34
CA HIS A 187 6.31 23.98 -1.49
C HIS A 187 7.11 22.99 -2.35
N ARG A 188 6.56 22.47 -3.45
CA ARG A 188 7.28 21.58 -4.36
C ARG A 188 8.59 22.18 -4.89
N ALA A 189 8.58 23.48 -5.22
CA ALA A 189 9.78 24.19 -5.69
C ALA A 189 10.90 24.32 -4.63
N MET A 190 10.59 24.09 -3.34
CA MET A 190 11.60 24.08 -2.27
C MET A 190 12.38 22.76 -2.21
N TRP A 191 11.85 21.68 -2.78
CA TRP A 191 12.39 20.33 -2.65
C TRP A 191 13.17 19.87 -3.89
N PRO A 192 14.13 18.94 -3.75
CA PRO A 192 14.75 18.27 -4.89
C PRO A 192 13.73 17.50 -5.71
N GLU A 193 13.92 17.45 -7.04
CA GLU A 193 13.00 16.73 -7.95
C GLU A 193 12.92 15.22 -7.67
N SER A 194 13.99 14.65 -7.12
CA SER A 194 14.12 13.22 -6.76
C SER A 194 13.20 12.78 -5.62
N VAL A 195 12.64 13.71 -4.84
CA VAL A 195 11.81 13.37 -3.67
C VAL A 195 10.36 13.29 -4.10
N GLU A 196 9.66 12.20 -3.80
CA GLU A 196 8.21 12.11 -3.96
C GLU A 196 7.52 12.68 -2.71
N LEU A 197 6.57 13.59 -2.91
CA LEU A 197 5.84 14.25 -1.82
C LEU A 197 4.34 14.07 -2.08
N ASP A 198 3.60 13.75 -1.03
CA ASP A 198 2.14 13.68 -1.10
C ASP A 198 1.56 15.09 -1.24
N ASP A 199 0.77 15.30 -2.29
CA ASP A 199 0.06 16.55 -2.57
C ASP A 199 -0.79 17.03 -1.38
N ARG A 200 -1.37 16.09 -0.62
CA ARG A 200 -2.15 16.43 0.59
C ARG A 200 -1.26 17.01 1.68
N GLN A 201 -0.06 16.47 1.84
CA GLN A 201 0.90 16.98 2.82
C GLN A 201 1.39 18.39 2.45
N LEU A 202 1.62 18.65 1.16
CA LEU A 202 2.01 19.96 0.65
C LEU A 202 0.97 21.07 0.90
N GLU A 203 -0.31 20.70 1.00
CA GLU A 203 -1.40 21.64 1.29
C GLU A 203 -1.53 22.01 2.77
N VAL A 204 -1.15 21.09 3.66
CA VAL A 204 -1.39 21.18 5.11
C VAL A 204 -0.17 21.71 5.83
N TYR A 205 0.96 21.01 5.67
CA TYR A 205 2.15 21.18 6.48
C TYR A 205 3.09 22.25 5.91
N ASP A 206 3.86 22.90 6.79
CA ASP A 206 4.92 23.78 6.37
C ASP A 206 6.21 23.03 5.96
N ALA A 207 7.23 23.76 5.49
CA ALA A 207 8.45 23.14 5.01
C ALA A 207 9.28 22.44 6.11
N GLU A 208 9.18 22.88 7.37
CA GLU A 208 9.90 22.25 8.50
C GLU A 208 9.19 20.96 8.89
N GLU A 209 7.86 21.01 9.04
CA GLU A 209 7.03 19.83 9.34
C GLU A 209 7.16 18.75 8.25
N LEU A 210 7.17 19.14 6.97
CA LEU A 210 7.38 18.20 5.87
C LEU A 210 8.76 17.54 5.93
N VAL A 211 9.80 18.28 6.33
CA VAL A 211 11.15 17.71 6.54
C VAL A 211 11.14 16.68 7.66
N ASP A 212 10.46 16.95 8.76
CA ASP A 212 10.37 16.03 9.89
C ASP A 212 9.60 14.74 9.52
N ILE A 213 8.49 14.87 8.77
CA ILE A 213 7.73 13.73 8.25
C ILE A 213 8.61 12.85 7.35
N GLN A 214 9.32 13.45 6.39
CA GLN A 214 10.18 12.70 5.47
C GLN A 214 11.37 12.05 6.18
N ASN A 215 11.96 12.73 7.17
CA ASN A 215 13.02 12.15 8.00
C ASN A 215 12.53 10.98 8.83
N THR A 216 11.34 11.08 9.42
CA THR A 216 10.72 9.99 10.19
C THR A 216 10.50 8.76 9.30
N GLN A 217 9.96 8.95 8.09
CA GLN A 217 9.78 7.86 7.13
C GLN A 217 11.10 7.20 6.71
N LEU A 218 12.17 7.99 6.53
CA LEU A 218 13.51 7.46 6.25
C LEU A 218 14.05 6.64 7.42
N GLU A 219 13.86 7.10 8.66
CA GLU A 219 14.29 6.40 9.86
C GLU A 219 13.53 5.09 10.05
N GLU A 220 12.21 5.09 9.88
CA GLU A 220 11.38 3.88 9.94
C GLU A 220 11.81 2.84 8.91
N ARG A 221 12.07 3.25 7.66
CA ARG A 221 12.56 2.36 6.61
C ARG A 221 13.92 1.74 6.95
N VAL A 222 14.85 2.53 7.50
CA VAL A 222 16.16 2.02 7.92
C VAL A 222 16.02 1.07 9.10
N LEU A 223 15.14 1.38 10.05
CA LEU A 223 14.88 0.53 11.19
C LEU A 223 14.31 -0.83 10.76
N ALA A 224 13.38 -0.85 9.80
CA ALA A 224 12.83 -2.07 9.22
C ALA A 224 13.93 -2.94 8.58
N LEU A 225 14.85 -2.33 7.81
CA LEU A 225 16.00 -3.05 7.22
C LEU A 225 16.92 -3.66 8.27
N SER A 226 17.07 -3.02 9.44
CA SER A 226 17.91 -3.51 10.54
C SER A 226 17.22 -4.52 11.45
N ASN A 227 15.92 -4.77 11.29
CA ASN A 227 15.13 -5.66 12.15
C ASN A 227 14.41 -6.76 11.37
N VAL A 228 14.83 -7.04 10.14
CA VAL A 228 14.24 -8.05 9.26
C VAL A 228 14.09 -9.40 9.96
N LEU A 229 15.14 -9.87 10.63
CA LEU A 229 15.11 -11.18 11.31
C LEU A 229 14.09 -11.18 12.46
N LYS A 230 14.12 -10.13 13.29
CA LYS A 230 13.26 -10.03 14.46
C LYS A 230 11.78 -9.90 14.09
N GLN A 231 11.46 -9.00 13.16
CA GLN A 231 10.10 -8.80 12.66
C GLN A 231 9.59 -10.06 11.96
N GLY A 232 10.41 -10.69 11.12
CA GLY A 232 10.02 -11.91 10.42
C GLY A 232 9.68 -13.07 11.38
N LEU A 233 10.45 -13.23 12.47
CA LEU A 233 10.14 -14.24 13.50
C LEU A 233 8.84 -13.93 14.26
N GLU A 234 8.55 -12.65 14.56
CA GLU A 234 7.30 -12.23 15.21
C GLU A 234 6.08 -12.47 14.30
N ASP A 235 6.19 -12.12 13.02
CA ASP A 235 5.13 -12.35 12.02
C ASP A 235 4.87 -13.86 11.81
N HIS A 236 5.92 -14.69 11.85
CA HIS A 236 5.82 -16.14 11.65
C HIS A 236 5.07 -16.87 12.77
N ALA A 237 5.24 -16.44 14.03
CA ALA A 237 4.54 -17.03 15.17
C ALA A 237 3.01 -16.97 15.01
N SER A 238 2.49 -15.98 14.27
CA SER A 238 1.06 -15.85 13.96
C SER A 238 0.58 -16.79 12.84
N ILE A 239 1.48 -17.20 11.95
CA ILE A 239 1.18 -18.04 10.78
C ILE A 239 1.15 -19.52 11.16
N LEU A 240 2.09 -19.98 11.98
CA LEU A 240 2.20 -21.39 12.39
C LEU A 240 0.97 -21.93 13.15
N ASP A 241 0.31 -21.10 13.94
CA ASP A 241 -0.92 -21.46 14.68
C ASP A 241 -2.05 -21.91 13.73
N SER A 242 -2.00 -21.51 12.46
CA SER A 242 -2.97 -21.88 11.43
C SER A 242 -2.62 -23.13 10.63
N PHE A 243 -1.36 -23.57 10.63
CA PHE A 243 -0.87 -24.72 9.84
C PHE A 243 -0.74 -26.03 10.64
N GLN A 244 -0.86 -25.98 11.97
CA GLN A 244 -0.68 -27.13 12.87
C GLN A 244 -1.77 -28.22 12.76
N TYR A 245 -2.76 -28.06 11.87
CA TYR A 245 -3.85 -29.00 11.65
C TYR A 245 -3.66 -30.01 10.51
N MET A 246 -2.51 -30.01 9.82
CA MET A 246 -2.25 -30.95 8.74
C MET A 246 -0.94 -31.71 8.93
N SER A 247 -0.98 -32.79 9.70
CA SER A 247 -0.39 -34.11 9.35
C SER A 247 -0.18 -35.01 10.57
N GLU A 248 -1.10 -35.95 10.79
CA GLU A 248 -0.82 -37.16 11.59
C GLU A 248 -1.23 -38.46 10.86
N GLU A 249 -1.78 -38.36 9.65
CA GLU A 249 -2.20 -39.51 8.84
C GLU A 249 -1.72 -39.35 7.40
N LEU A 250 -0.46 -39.65 7.11
CA LEU A 250 -0.02 -40.21 5.83
C LEU A 250 1.45 -40.66 5.94
N TYR A 251 1.82 -41.65 5.14
CA TYR A 251 3.18 -42.21 4.90
C TYR A 251 3.57 -43.48 5.67
N GLY A 252 3.28 -44.60 5.01
CA GLY A 252 4.24 -45.68 4.79
C GLY A 252 4.91 -45.53 3.40
N ASP A 253 6.10 -46.12 3.25
CA ASP A 253 7.04 -46.12 2.11
C ASP A 253 7.36 -44.75 1.46
N TYR A 254 8.61 -44.30 1.60
CA TYR A 254 9.13 -43.04 1.04
C TYR A 254 9.41 -43.19 -0.46
N ASP A 255 8.72 -42.40 -1.29
CA ASP A 255 8.81 -42.39 -2.77
C ASP A 255 9.27 -41.01 -3.31
N GLU A 256 9.72 -40.94 -4.57
CA GLU A 256 10.20 -39.71 -5.24
C GLU A 256 9.17 -38.56 -5.23
N GLU A 257 7.88 -38.89 -5.25
CA GLU A 257 6.78 -37.90 -5.17
C GLU A 257 6.83 -37.08 -3.87
N LEU A 258 7.24 -37.70 -2.75
CA LEU A 258 7.33 -37.01 -1.45
C LEU A 258 8.48 -36.01 -1.42
N ALA A 259 9.60 -36.30 -2.08
CA ALA A 259 10.74 -35.38 -2.19
C ALA A 259 10.37 -34.11 -2.97
N SER A 260 9.61 -34.25 -4.06
CA SER A 260 9.07 -33.10 -4.80
C SER A 260 8.10 -32.28 -3.95
N MET A 261 7.19 -32.93 -3.22
CA MET A 261 6.24 -32.23 -2.34
C MET A 261 6.94 -31.41 -1.24
N ILE A 262 8.03 -31.93 -0.67
CA ILE A 262 8.82 -31.21 0.33
C ILE A 262 9.49 -29.98 -0.29
N ALA A 263 10.07 -30.12 -1.48
CA ALA A 263 10.68 -28.99 -2.19
C ALA A 263 9.65 -27.91 -2.51
N ASP A 264 8.49 -28.31 -3.05
CA ASP A 264 7.39 -27.39 -3.42
C ASP A 264 6.83 -26.65 -2.17
N SER A 265 6.69 -27.35 -1.05
CA SER A 265 6.21 -26.74 0.20
C SER A 265 7.18 -25.69 0.76
N VAL A 266 8.49 -25.97 0.71
CA VAL A 266 9.53 -25.00 1.11
C VAL A 266 9.55 -23.81 0.14
N GLU A 267 9.42 -24.06 -1.16
CA GLU A 267 9.35 -23.01 -2.18
C GLU A 267 8.15 -22.09 -1.95
N GLU A 268 6.96 -22.64 -1.74
CA GLU A 268 5.72 -21.90 -1.46
C GLU A 268 5.84 -21.06 -0.18
N THR A 269 6.40 -21.63 0.88
CA THR A 269 6.60 -20.95 2.16
C THR A 269 7.52 -19.73 2.02
N LEU A 270 8.69 -19.93 1.40
CA LEU A 270 9.66 -18.86 1.23
C LEU A 270 9.19 -17.79 0.24
N SER A 271 8.37 -18.17 -0.76
CA SER A 271 7.79 -17.24 -1.73
C SER A 271 6.69 -16.37 -1.11
N ARG A 272 5.95 -16.89 -0.12
CA ARG A 272 4.89 -16.14 0.60
C ARG A 272 5.41 -15.25 1.72
N MET A 273 6.68 -15.36 2.07
CA MET A 273 7.29 -14.62 3.16
C MET A 273 7.24 -13.11 2.88
N TRP A 274 6.41 -12.38 3.63
CA TRP A 274 6.28 -10.92 3.50
C TRP A 274 7.46 -10.23 4.19
N VAL A 275 8.47 -9.87 3.39
CA VAL A 275 9.65 -9.19 3.92
C VAL A 275 9.93 -7.93 3.13
N LEU A 276 10.01 -6.80 3.82
CA LEU A 276 10.28 -5.47 3.26
C LEU A 276 9.22 -4.98 2.24
N GLY A 277 7.99 -5.49 2.30
CA GLY A 277 6.86 -4.99 1.50
C GLY A 277 6.75 -5.52 0.07
N GLU A 278 7.45 -6.60 -0.27
CA GLU A 278 7.39 -7.25 -1.59
C GLU A 278 6.84 -8.69 -1.50
N HIS A 279 6.05 -9.10 -2.49
CA HIS A 279 5.34 -10.40 -2.55
C HIS A 279 5.81 -11.36 -3.66
N ASP A 280 6.88 -11.04 -4.42
CA ASP A 280 7.20 -11.76 -5.67
C ASP A 280 8.69 -12.06 -5.80
N ARG A 281 9.23 -12.82 -4.84
CA ARG A 281 10.62 -13.28 -4.88
C ARG A 281 10.68 -14.65 -5.52
N LYS A 282 11.53 -14.81 -6.54
CA LYS A 282 11.78 -16.11 -7.14
C LYS A 282 12.59 -16.96 -6.18
N VAL A 283 12.01 -18.08 -5.78
CA VAL A 283 12.69 -19.12 -5.01
C VAL A 283 12.76 -20.35 -5.90
N LYS A 284 13.87 -21.07 -5.84
CA LYS A 284 13.99 -22.41 -6.42
C LYS A 284 14.46 -23.35 -5.34
N VAL A 285 13.83 -24.51 -5.25
CA VAL A 285 14.17 -25.53 -4.26
C VAL A 285 14.37 -26.87 -4.94
N ALA A 286 15.37 -27.61 -4.51
CA ALA A 286 15.56 -29.01 -4.86
C ALA A 286 15.89 -29.83 -3.62
N HIS A 287 15.36 -31.05 -3.55
CA HIS A 287 15.56 -31.97 -2.43
C HIS A 287 16.11 -33.29 -2.96
N SER A 288 17.20 -33.75 -2.35
CA SER A 288 17.78 -35.08 -2.57
C SER A 288 17.47 -35.95 -1.36
N HIS A 289 16.60 -36.94 -1.56
CA HIS A 289 16.20 -37.87 -0.52
C HIS A 289 17.39 -38.72 -0.02
N GLU A 290 18.21 -39.27 -0.92
CA GLU A 290 19.35 -40.14 -0.58
C GLU A 290 20.39 -39.45 0.31
N SER A 291 20.68 -38.18 0.01
CA SER A 291 21.65 -37.37 0.75
C SER A 291 21.03 -36.57 1.91
N ARG A 292 19.71 -36.64 2.07
CA ARG A 292 18.91 -35.84 3.03
C ARG A 292 19.28 -34.36 2.96
N LEU A 293 19.45 -33.86 1.74
CA LEU A 293 19.90 -32.51 1.46
C LEU A 293 18.81 -31.72 0.76
N ILE A 294 18.59 -30.48 1.19
CA ILE A 294 17.78 -29.51 0.47
C ILE A 294 18.64 -28.33 0.01
N ALA A 295 18.56 -27.99 -1.27
CA ALA A 295 19.25 -26.85 -1.85
C ALA A 295 18.22 -25.78 -2.23
N VAL A 296 18.46 -24.56 -1.76
CA VAL A 296 17.58 -23.41 -1.93
C VAL A 296 18.35 -22.27 -2.59
N GLU A 297 17.75 -21.68 -3.61
CA GLU A 297 18.27 -20.53 -4.33
C GLU A 297 17.22 -19.46 -4.20
N TYR A 298 17.58 -18.41 -3.49
CA TYR A 298 16.65 -17.38 -3.07
C TYR A 298 17.03 -16.06 -3.72
N GLN A 299 16.09 -15.41 -4.38
CA GLN A 299 16.29 -14.07 -4.93
C GLN A 299 16.33 -13.03 -3.80
N LEU A 300 17.54 -12.55 -3.51
CA LEU A 300 17.78 -11.45 -2.58
C LEU A 300 17.39 -10.11 -3.23
N PRO A 301 16.97 -9.13 -2.42
CA PRO A 301 16.75 -7.77 -2.90
C PRO A 301 18.05 -7.10 -3.34
N ASP A 302 17.96 -6.20 -4.32
CA ASP A 302 19.07 -5.34 -4.74
C ASP A 302 19.40 -4.28 -3.67
N VAL A 303 20.60 -3.69 -3.74
CA VAL A 303 21.02 -2.62 -2.82
C VAL A 303 20.12 -1.38 -2.85
N THR A 304 19.30 -1.21 -3.89
CA THR A 304 18.30 -0.13 -3.99
C THR A 304 17.30 -0.09 -2.83
N ILE A 305 17.11 -1.19 -2.08
CA ILE A 305 16.26 -1.18 -0.88
C ILE A 305 16.76 -0.22 0.20
N VAL A 306 18.07 0.07 0.24
CA VAL A 306 18.68 0.96 1.23
C VAL A 306 18.55 2.41 0.75
N PRO A 307 17.85 3.29 1.50
CA PRO A 307 17.73 4.69 1.12
C PRO A 307 19.11 5.37 1.04
N ARG A 308 19.42 5.92 -0.14
CA ARG A 308 20.65 6.71 -0.38
C ARG A 308 20.63 8.02 0.40
N THR A 309 19.45 8.53 0.70
CA THR A 309 19.25 9.71 1.55
C THR A 309 19.42 9.35 3.02
N LYS A 310 20.19 10.16 3.75
CA LYS A 310 20.30 10.08 5.20
C LYS A 310 19.20 10.91 5.86
N SER A 311 19.05 12.16 5.44
CA SER A 311 18.04 13.08 5.96
C SER A 311 17.87 14.28 5.04
N PHE A 312 16.77 15.00 5.22
CA PHE A 312 16.49 16.30 4.65
C PHE A 312 16.73 17.40 5.68
N ARG A 313 17.17 18.56 5.20
CA ARG A 313 17.35 19.76 6.04
C ARG A 313 16.77 20.98 5.34
N TYR A 314 15.89 21.69 6.04
CA TYR A 314 15.39 22.98 5.57
C TYR A 314 16.39 24.10 5.88
N VAL A 315 16.77 24.88 4.86
CA VAL A 315 17.71 25.99 4.96
C VAL A 315 16.94 27.31 4.89
N LYS A 316 16.77 27.97 6.04
CA LYS A 316 15.99 29.22 6.18
C LYS A 316 16.50 30.36 5.31
N SER A 317 17.82 30.46 5.11
CA SER A 317 18.43 31.53 4.31
C SER A 317 18.12 31.43 2.81
N THR A 318 17.97 30.21 2.29
CA THR A 318 17.68 29.97 0.87
C THR A 318 16.22 29.58 0.62
N GLY A 319 15.45 29.25 1.66
CA GLY A 319 14.09 28.73 1.56
C GLY A 319 14.01 27.39 0.81
N LYS A 320 15.08 26.60 0.85
CA LYS A 320 15.19 25.31 0.13
C LYS A 320 15.47 24.17 1.08
N VAL A 321 14.98 22.99 0.73
CA VAL A 321 15.30 21.73 1.37
C VAL A 321 16.48 21.10 0.65
N ILE A 322 17.51 20.75 1.42
CA ILE A 322 18.69 20.06 0.92
C ILE A 322 18.67 18.60 1.37
N GLU A 323 19.09 17.72 0.46
CA GLU A 323 19.26 16.31 0.73
C GLU A 323 20.66 16.05 1.29
N VAL A 324 20.74 15.35 2.42
CA VAL A 324 21.99 14.88 2.99
C VAL A 324 22.18 13.42 2.61
N ALA A 325 23.17 13.15 1.76
CA ALA A 325 23.48 11.79 1.32
C ALA A 325 23.99 10.90 2.48
N ARG A 326 23.62 9.63 2.46
CA ARG A 326 24.15 8.59 3.34
C ARG A 326 25.53 8.17 2.83
N SER A 327 26.48 8.00 3.75
CA SER A 327 27.83 7.55 3.41
C SER A 327 27.81 6.13 2.82
N VAL A 328 28.64 5.88 1.80
CA VAL A 328 28.77 4.56 1.14
C VAL A 328 29.03 3.43 2.13
N SER A 329 29.92 3.65 3.12
CA SER A 329 30.21 2.65 4.15
C SER A 329 28.98 2.23 4.97
N HIS A 330 28.06 3.17 5.23
CA HIS A 330 26.84 2.88 5.99
C HIS A 330 25.80 2.16 5.13
N ILE A 331 25.71 2.50 3.84
CA ILE A 331 24.87 1.76 2.88
C ILE A 331 25.35 0.30 2.79
N ASN A 332 26.65 0.09 2.63
CA ASN A 332 27.24 -1.24 2.55
C ASN A 332 26.97 -2.06 3.82
N ALA A 333 27.11 -1.44 5.00
CA ALA A 333 26.84 -2.11 6.27
C ALA A 333 25.36 -2.50 6.42
N LEU A 334 24.43 -1.59 6.14
CA LEU A 334 22.98 -1.87 6.22
C LEU A 334 22.56 -2.95 5.24
N TYR A 335 23.05 -2.89 4.00
CA TYR A 335 22.70 -3.88 3.00
C TYR A 335 23.24 -5.26 3.36
N ALA A 336 24.52 -5.35 3.74
CA ALA A 336 25.15 -6.62 4.13
C ALA A 336 24.50 -7.24 5.36
N ASP A 337 24.09 -6.42 6.34
CA ASP A 337 23.36 -6.88 7.52
C ASP A 337 21.94 -7.34 7.17
N CYS A 338 21.22 -6.59 6.33
CA CYS A 338 19.88 -6.96 5.86
C CYS A 338 19.86 -8.32 5.14
N ILE A 339 20.78 -8.58 4.21
CA ILE A 339 20.84 -9.88 3.51
C ILE A 339 21.25 -11.01 4.45
N ALA A 340 22.06 -10.72 5.48
CA ALA A 340 22.45 -11.69 6.50
C ALA A 340 21.26 -12.08 7.38
N GLN A 341 20.50 -11.08 7.85
CA GLN A 341 19.26 -11.27 8.59
C GLN A 341 18.25 -12.09 7.79
N LEU A 342 18.06 -11.73 6.52
CA LEU A 342 17.14 -12.43 5.63
C LEU A 342 17.56 -13.89 5.41
N THR A 343 18.86 -14.16 5.25
CA THR A 343 19.38 -15.53 5.12
C THR A 343 19.06 -16.37 6.35
N LEU A 344 19.28 -15.82 7.55
CA LEU A 344 18.97 -16.52 8.81
C LEU A 344 17.46 -16.73 9.00
N LEU A 345 16.65 -15.75 8.60
CA LEU A 345 15.19 -15.87 8.63
C LEU A 345 14.74 -17.02 7.72
N CYS A 346 15.21 -17.07 6.46
CA CYS A 346 14.91 -18.16 5.53
C CYS A 346 15.34 -19.52 6.08
N LEU A 347 16.56 -19.63 6.65
CA LEU A 347 17.01 -20.86 7.28
C LEU A 347 16.12 -21.26 8.47
N GLY A 348 15.68 -20.28 9.27
CA GLY A 348 14.72 -20.47 10.36
C GLY A 348 13.44 -21.13 9.85
N HIS A 349 12.80 -20.56 8.84
CA HIS A 349 11.60 -21.13 8.24
C HIS A 349 11.84 -22.53 7.67
N ILE A 350 12.93 -22.75 6.91
CA ILE A 350 13.24 -24.07 6.34
C ILE A 350 13.35 -25.15 7.43
N PHE A 351 14.02 -24.86 8.53
CA PHE A 351 14.19 -25.83 9.62
C PHE A 351 12.96 -25.96 10.53
N GLU A 352 12.11 -24.94 10.61
CA GLU A 352 10.88 -24.98 11.42
C GLU A 352 9.81 -25.88 10.79
N TYR A 353 9.71 -25.93 9.46
CA TYR A 353 8.87 -26.87 8.72
C TYR A 353 9.41 -28.32 8.71
N ASN A 354 10.62 -28.54 9.24
CA ASN A 354 11.27 -29.86 9.26
C ASN A 354 10.80 -30.73 10.44
N THR A 355 9.49 -30.75 10.73
CA THR A 355 8.87 -31.43 11.88
C THR A 355 9.18 -32.93 11.91
N PHE A 356 9.27 -33.57 10.75
CA PHE A 356 9.49 -35.02 10.60
C PHE A 356 10.93 -35.40 10.22
N GLY A 357 11.83 -34.42 10.03
CA GLY A 357 13.22 -34.66 9.62
C GLY A 357 13.46 -35.15 8.18
N PRO A 358 12.68 -34.79 7.13
CA PRO A 358 12.94 -35.22 5.74
C PRO A 358 14.32 -34.84 5.18
N PHE A 359 14.99 -33.84 5.76
CA PHE A 359 16.35 -33.46 5.40
C PHE A 359 17.15 -33.06 6.65
N GLU A 360 18.45 -33.28 6.60
CA GLU A 360 19.40 -32.97 7.68
C GLU A 360 20.33 -31.81 7.32
N VAL A 361 20.57 -31.59 6.03
CA VAL A 361 21.49 -30.57 5.51
C VAL A 361 20.73 -29.59 4.63
N VAL A 362 20.91 -28.29 4.88
CA VAL A 362 20.40 -27.22 4.04
C VAL A 362 21.57 -26.52 3.37
N VAL A 363 21.51 -26.36 2.05
CA VAL A 363 22.36 -25.46 1.29
C VAL A 363 21.51 -24.29 0.82
N PHE A 364 21.89 -23.07 1.20
CA PHE A 364 21.19 -21.86 0.80
C PHE A 364 22.12 -20.98 -0.03
N ASN A 365 21.63 -20.52 -1.18
CA ASN A 365 22.31 -19.60 -2.09
C ASN A 365 21.45 -18.36 -2.32
N GLY A 366 21.89 -17.21 -1.80
CA GLY A 366 21.27 -15.92 -2.04
C GLY A 366 21.82 -15.26 -3.29
N VAL A 367 20.98 -15.11 -4.32
CA VAL A 367 21.34 -14.52 -5.61
C VAL A 367 20.63 -13.20 -5.84
N VAL A 368 21.29 -12.24 -6.47
CA VAL A 368 20.66 -10.97 -6.87
C VAL A 368 20.54 -10.94 -8.38
N GLU A 369 19.34 -10.70 -8.92
CA GLU A 369 19.12 -10.47 -10.34
C GLU A 369 19.14 -8.95 -10.58
N THR A 370 20.14 -8.45 -11.30
CA THR A 370 20.33 -7.01 -11.52
C THR A 370 21.09 -6.74 -12.81
N THR A 371 21.15 -5.48 -13.24
CA THR A 371 21.87 -5.08 -14.45
C THR A 371 23.26 -4.59 -14.09
N ASP A 372 24.31 -5.17 -14.69
CA ASP A 372 25.67 -4.70 -14.49
C ASP A 372 25.83 -3.29 -15.09
N PRO A 373 26.11 -2.25 -14.27
CA PRO A 373 26.23 -0.88 -14.77
C PRO A 373 27.42 -0.68 -15.73
N ARG A 374 28.41 -1.59 -15.74
CA ARG A 374 29.58 -1.51 -16.63
C ARG A 374 29.28 -2.04 -18.03
N THR A 375 28.43 -3.05 -18.14
CA THR A 375 28.17 -3.78 -19.39
C THR A 375 26.74 -3.64 -19.90
N GLY A 376 25.81 -3.16 -19.08
CA GLY A 376 24.38 -3.04 -19.39
C GLY A 376 23.66 -4.38 -19.53
N ARG A 377 24.32 -5.50 -19.20
CA ARG A 377 23.77 -6.85 -19.31
C ARG A 377 23.17 -7.29 -17.98
N SER A 378 22.13 -8.12 -18.06
CA SER A 378 21.59 -8.80 -16.88
C SER A 378 22.64 -9.75 -16.32
N ILE A 379 22.89 -9.66 -15.02
CA ILE A 379 23.80 -10.52 -14.26
C ILE A 379 23.06 -11.11 -13.06
N ARG A 380 23.49 -12.29 -12.62
CA ARG A 380 22.89 -13.02 -11.49
C ARG A 380 23.94 -13.53 -10.49
N PRO A 381 24.69 -12.63 -9.82
CA PRO A 381 25.72 -13.02 -8.86
C PRO A 381 25.12 -13.66 -7.59
N CYS A 382 25.77 -14.70 -7.09
CA CYS A 382 25.54 -15.25 -5.75
C CYS A 382 26.30 -14.42 -4.71
N LEU A 383 25.60 -13.83 -3.75
CA LEU A 383 26.18 -12.94 -2.74
C LEU A 383 26.38 -13.61 -1.39
N ILE A 384 25.56 -14.62 -1.07
CA ILE A 384 25.68 -15.40 0.16
C ILE A 384 25.44 -16.86 -0.18
N THR A 385 26.31 -17.74 0.30
CA THR A 385 26.09 -19.18 0.29
C THR A 385 26.37 -19.75 1.67
N VAL A 386 25.54 -20.66 2.15
CA VAL A 386 25.73 -21.30 3.44
C VAL A 386 25.27 -22.74 3.38
N ARG A 387 26.07 -23.62 3.96
CA ARG A 387 25.73 -25.02 4.17
C ARG A 387 25.68 -25.27 5.66
N VAL A 388 24.54 -25.72 6.17
CA VAL A 388 24.33 -25.91 7.59
C VAL A 388 23.54 -27.20 7.86
N THR A 389 23.87 -27.88 8.95
CA THR A 389 23.14 -29.07 9.41
C THR A 389 22.09 -28.67 10.44
N ARG A 390 21.00 -29.46 10.54
CA ARG A 390 19.93 -29.24 11.52
C ARG A 390 20.47 -29.12 12.94
N LYS A 391 21.40 -29.99 13.33
CA LYS A 391 22.01 -29.99 14.67
C LYS A 391 22.75 -28.67 14.96
N THR A 392 23.58 -28.22 14.02
CA THR A 392 24.34 -26.97 14.18
C THR A 392 23.39 -25.76 14.24
N PHE A 393 22.33 -25.76 13.43
CA PHE A 393 21.36 -24.67 13.41
C PHE A 393 20.50 -24.62 14.69
N ALA A 394 20.13 -25.78 15.25
CA ALA A 394 19.34 -25.88 16.47
C ALA A 394 20.07 -25.37 17.73
N GLU A 395 21.39 -25.25 17.69
CA GLU A 395 22.20 -24.66 18.78
C GLU A 395 22.14 -23.11 18.79
N LEU A 396 21.54 -22.49 17.76
CA LEU A 396 21.47 -21.04 17.61
C LEU A 396 20.20 -20.47 18.25
N ASP A 397 20.36 -19.39 19.02
CA ASP A 397 19.26 -18.54 19.46
C ASP A 397 19.08 -17.37 18.49
N LEU A 398 18.20 -17.54 17.50
CA LEU A 398 17.95 -16.54 16.46
C LEU A 398 17.40 -15.21 17.00
N ALA A 399 16.76 -15.20 18.16
CA ALA A 399 16.18 -13.97 18.74
C ALA A 399 17.26 -13.01 19.27
N HIS A 400 18.44 -13.52 19.63
CA HIS A 400 19.51 -12.74 20.26
C HIS A 400 20.82 -12.75 19.47
N VAL A 401 20.84 -13.32 18.26
CA VAL A 401 22.06 -13.49 17.49
C VAL A 401 22.44 -12.22 16.71
N ASN A 402 23.74 -11.92 16.64
CA ASN A 402 24.26 -11.01 15.63
C ASN A 402 24.38 -11.74 14.28
N SER A 403 23.64 -11.28 13.27
CA SER A 403 23.47 -12.03 12.02
C SER A 403 24.77 -12.25 11.25
N GLN A 404 25.63 -11.24 11.19
CA GLN A 404 26.94 -11.33 10.53
C GLN A 404 27.90 -12.28 11.26
N ALA A 405 27.96 -12.22 12.59
CA ALA A 405 28.78 -13.12 13.39
C ALA A 405 28.29 -14.56 13.29
N CYS A 406 26.96 -14.76 13.27
CA CYS A 406 26.32 -16.06 13.09
C CYS A 406 26.72 -16.71 11.77
N LEU A 407 26.59 -15.99 10.65
CA LEU A 407 26.96 -16.52 9.34
C LEU A 407 28.45 -16.87 9.25
N LYS A 408 29.32 -16.09 9.91
CA LYS A 408 30.75 -16.45 10.03
C LYS A 408 30.97 -17.72 10.82
N HIS A 409 30.25 -17.92 11.93
CA HIS A 409 30.31 -19.15 12.72
C HIS A 409 29.84 -20.38 11.90
N LEU A 410 28.82 -20.20 11.06
CA LEU A 410 28.33 -21.21 10.11
C LEU A 410 29.25 -21.42 8.89
N SER A 411 30.41 -20.75 8.83
CA SER A 411 31.32 -20.78 7.69
C SER A 411 30.64 -20.42 6.36
N ALA A 412 29.67 -19.51 6.40
CA ALA A 412 29.00 -19.03 5.21
C ALA A 412 29.97 -18.27 4.29
N GLY A 413 29.90 -18.54 2.99
CA GLY A 413 30.53 -17.75 1.97
C GLY A 413 29.74 -16.46 1.75
N VAL A 414 30.14 -15.39 2.43
CA VAL A 414 29.53 -14.06 2.28
C VAL A 414 30.38 -13.19 1.37
N SER A 415 29.74 -12.46 0.45
CA SER A 415 30.41 -11.52 -0.45
C SER A 415 31.22 -10.49 0.34
N ARG A 416 32.47 -10.28 -0.09
CA ARG A 416 33.36 -9.26 0.50
C ARG A 416 32.85 -7.83 0.25
N SER A 417 32.02 -7.66 -0.78
CA SER A 417 31.34 -6.40 -1.09
C SER A 417 30.03 -6.70 -1.81
N ALA A 418 28.97 -6.91 -1.04
CA ALA A 418 27.65 -7.24 -1.55
C ALA A 418 27.08 -6.11 -2.45
N THR A 419 27.35 -4.85 -2.10
CA THR A 419 26.93 -3.68 -2.89
C THR A 419 27.65 -3.58 -4.24
N GLU A 420 28.87 -4.08 -4.35
CA GLU A 420 29.61 -4.15 -5.62
C GLU A 420 29.36 -5.46 -6.38
N LEU A 421 28.42 -6.28 -5.87
CA LEU A 421 28.01 -7.54 -6.50
C LEU A 421 29.17 -8.52 -6.70
N VAL A 422 30.14 -8.52 -5.78
CA VAL A 422 31.28 -9.45 -5.85
C VAL A 422 30.75 -10.87 -5.61
N PRO A 423 30.82 -11.77 -6.60
CA PRO A 423 30.20 -13.09 -6.46
C PRO A 423 31.01 -13.98 -5.52
N VAL A 424 30.30 -14.81 -4.76
CA VAL A 424 30.84 -15.96 -4.04
C VAL A 424 30.51 -17.21 -4.83
N ARG A 425 31.41 -18.19 -4.84
CA ARG A 425 31.14 -19.49 -5.45
C ARG A 425 30.09 -20.23 -4.61
N PRO A 426 28.95 -20.64 -5.17
CA PRO A 426 27.97 -21.46 -4.46
C PRO A 426 28.61 -22.73 -3.90
N VAL A 427 28.24 -23.13 -2.69
CA VAL A 427 28.72 -24.40 -2.11
C VAL A 427 28.17 -25.60 -2.89
N LEU A 428 26.94 -25.48 -3.41
CA LEU A 428 26.28 -26.47 -4.26
C LEU A 428 25.28 -25.75 -5.18
N GLU A 429 25.22 -26.08 -6.46
CA GLU A 429 24.22 -25.55 -7.41
C GLU A 429 22.96 -26.43 -7.40
N ILE A 430 21.77 -25.82 -7.54
CA ILE A 430 20.48 -26.52 -7.47
C ILE A 430 20.30 -27.56 -8.56
N SER A 431 20.85 -27.32 -9.75
CA SER A 431 20.83 -28.30 -10.85
C SER A 431 21.46 -29.64 -10.48
N MET A 432 22.31 -29.68 -9.44
CA MET A 432 22.94 -30.90 -8.94
C MET A 432 22.09 -31.66 -7.91
N VAL A 433 20.95 -31.11 -7.50
CA VAL A 433 20.05 -31.67 -6.46
C VAL A 433 18.66 -32.02 -7.02
N ASP A 434 18.33 -31.58 -8.23
CA ASP A 434 17.04 -31.86 -8.88
C ASP A 434 17.01 -33.28 -9.47
N ALA A 435 16.21 -34.17 -8.85
CA ALA A 435 15.99 -35.54 -9.31
C ALA A 435 15.36 -35.61 -10.72
N ARG A 436 14.72 -34.54 -11.23
CA ARG A 436 14.10 -34.52 -12.57
C ARG A 436 15.11 -34.46 -13.72
N PHE A 437 16.38 -34.14 -13.43
CA PHE A 437 17.48 -34.29 -14.38
C PHE A 437 18.13 -35.69 -14.35
N VAL A 438 17.59 -36.61 -13.52
CA VAL A 438 17.66 -38.06 -13.78
C VAL A 438 16.54 -38.41 -14.78
N THR A 439 16.54 -37.77 -15.95
CA THR A 439 15.48 -37.98 -16.93
C THR A 439 15.74 -39.30 -17.67
N GLU A 440 14.86 -40.26 -17.38
CA GLU A 440 14.48 -41.44 -18.18
C GLU A 440 15.39 -42.67 -18.18
N THR A 441 15.70 -43.21 -17.01
CA THR A 441 16.15 -44.61 -16.89
C THR A 441 14.98 -45.49 -16.46
N ASP A 442 14.20 -45.99 -17.43
CA ASP A 442 13.72 -47.39 -17.36
C ASP A 442 13.13 -47.97 -18.66
N ALA A 443 13.08 -47.20 -19.77
CA ALA A 443 12.70 -47.74 -21.08
C ALA A 443 13.80 -47.64 -22.15
N LEU A 444 14.88 -46.88 -21.90
CA LEU A 444 15.93 -46.57 -22.88
C LEU A 444 17.33 -47.08 -22.50
N SER A 445 17.49 -47.87 -21.44
CA SER A 445 18.79 -48.42 -21.00
C SER A 445 19.51 -49.25 -22.07
N ALA A 446 18.82 -49.64 -23.15
CA ALA A 446 19.38 -50.31 -24.31
C ALA A 446 19.93 -49.37 -25.42
N LEU A 447 19.75 -48.05 -25.31
CA LEU A 447 20.12 -47.04 -26.34
C LEU A 447 21.00 -45.87 -25.82
N ASP A 448 21.36 -45.83 -24.53
CA ASP A 448 22.21 -44.77 -24.00
C ASP A 448 23.71 -45.04 -24.26
N ASP A 449 24.31 -44.28 -25.19
CA ASP A 449 25.71 -44.38 -25.62
C ASP A 449 26.71 -43.65 -24.68
N ARG A 450 26.26 -43.05 -23.56
CA ARG A 450 27.14 -42.35 -22.62
C ARG A 450 28.11 -43.33 -21.92
N PRO A 451 29.39 -42.96 -21.75
CA PRO A 451 30.36 -43.81 -21.05
C PRO A 451 30.01 -43.94 -19.56
N ASN A 452 29.94 -45.18 -19.08
CA ASN A 452 29.75 -45.47 -17.66
C ASN A 452 31.09 -45.43 -16.92
N LEU A 453 31.20 -44.59 -15.89
CA LEU A 453 32.43 -44.45 -15.11
C LEU A 453 32.77 -45.72 -14.30
N MET A 454 31.78 -46.56 -14.03
CA MET A 454 31.96 -47.83 -13.32
C MET A 454 32.61 -48.92 -14.19
N ASP A 455 32.54 -48.78 -15.53
CA ASP A 455 33.13 -49.72 -16.49
C ASP A 455 34.61 -49.44 -16.78
N LEU A 456 35.11 -48.27 -16.37
CA LEU A 456 36.53 -47.92 -16.50
C LEU A 456 37.39 -48.87 -15.66
N SER A 457 38.65 -49.05 -15.99
CA SER A 457 39.64 -49.64 -15.07
C SER A 457 40.05 -48.63 -14.00
N PHE A 458 40.63 -49.10 -12.89
CA PHE A 458 41.09 -48.23 -11.80
C PHE A 458 42.02 -47.12 -12.30
N ARG A 459 42.98 -47.45 -13.18
CA ARG A 459 43.92 -46.49 -13.78
C ARG A 459 43.25 -45.49 -14.74
N GLU A 460 42.24 -45.93 -15.48
CA GLU A 460 41.50 -45.06 -16.39
C GLU A 460 40.66 -44.04 -15.62
N PHE A 461 40.06 -44.46 -14.50
CA PHE A 461 39.34 -43.57 -13.60
C PHE A 461 40.28 -42.53 -12.96
N GLU A 462 41.45 -42.94 -12.44
CA GLU A 462 42.45 -41.99 -11.93
C GLU A 462 42.90 -40.98 -13.00
N SER A 463 43.16 -41.46 -14.23
CA SER A 463 43.54 -40.60 -15.35
C SER A 463 42.44 -39.61 -15.73
N LEU A 464 41.17 -40.03 -15.66
CA LEU A 464 40.02 -39.14 -15.86
C LEU A 464 39.99 -38.02 -14.82
N ILE A 465 40.17 -38.35 -13.54
CA ILE A 465 40.21 -37.37 -12.45
C ILE A 465 41.38 -36.40 -12.63
N GLN A 466 42.56 -36.90 -13.00
CA GLN A 466 43.72 -36.04 -13.30
C GLN A 466 43.43 -35.07 -14.45
N ASN A 467 42.84 -35.57 -15.54
CA ASN A 467 42.50 -34.75 -16.70
C ASN A 467 41.45 -33.69 -16.37
N LEU A 468 40.46 -34.03 -15.55
CA LEU A 468 39.46 -33.11 -15.05
C LEU A 468 40.11 -31.94 -14.30
N PHE A 469 40.93 -32.23 -13.29
CA PHE A 469 41.58 -31.17 -12.50
C PHE A 469 42.61 -30.37 -13.30
N THR A 470 43.24 -30.98 -14.30
CA THR A 470 44.10 -30.27 -15.26
C THR A 470 43.30 -29.26 -16.09
N LYS A 471 42.14 -29.65 -16.61
CA LYS A 471 41.24 -28.75 -17.34
C LYS A 471 40.65 -27.65 -16.45
N MET A 472 40.52 -27.90 -15.15
CA MET A 472 40.15 -26.89 -14.15
C MET A 472 41.29 -25.90 -13.82
N GLY A 473 42.47 -26.06 -14.43
CA GLY A 473 43.60 -25.13 -14.32
C GLY A 473 44.62 -25.48 -13.24
N LEU A 474 44.58 -26.71 -12.68
CA LEU A 474 45.61 -27.20 -11.76
C LEU A 474 46.73 -27.93 -12.51
N GLU A 475 47.97 -27.83 -12.04
CA GLU A 475 49.07 -28.65 -12.56
C GLU A 475 49.07 -30.04 -11.89
N ALA A 476 48.29 -30.96 -12.44
CA ALA A 476 48.12 -32.31 -11.89
C ALA A 476 49.17 -33.31 -12.41
N ARG A 477 49.85 -34.03 -11.51
CA ARG A 477 50.80 -35.10 -11.84
C ARG A 477 50.40 -36.40 -11.14
N GLN A 478 50.47 -37.51 -11.88
CA GLN A 478 50.26 -38.84 -11.32
C GLN A 478 51.40 -39.22 -10.38
N THR A 479 51.06 -39.73 -9.20
CA THR A 479 52.01 -40.29 -8.25
C THR A 479 52.51 -41.65 -8.74
N ARG A 480 53.70 -42.08 -8.31
CA ARG A 480 54.18 -43.43 -8.64
C ARG A 480 53.37 -44.44 -7.81
N PRO A 481 52.96 -45.59 -8.38
CA PRO A 481 52.32 -46.64 -7.60
C PRO A 481 53.34 -47.31 -6.68
N SER A 482 53.68 -46.67 -5.57
CA SER A 482 54.39 -47.27 -4.44
C SER A 482 54.47 -46.33 -3.25
N ARG A 483 53.98 -46.79 -2.09
CA ARG A 483 54.27 -46.32 -0.72
C ARG A 483 53.70 -44.98 -0.21
N ASP A 484 52.89 -44.25 -0.98
CA ASP A 484 52.45 -42.91 -0.56
C ASP A 484 51.05 -42.85 0.10
N GLY A 485 50.63 -43.90 0.82
CA GLY A 485 49.45 -43.82 1.70
C GLY A 485 48.10 -43.58 1.02
N GLY A 486 47.93 -44.03 -0.23
CA GLY A 486 46.65 -43.96 -0.95
C GLY A 486 46.37 -42.64 -1.68
N VAL A 487 47.42 -41.88 -2.05
CA VAL A 487 47.29 -40.71 -2.93
C VAL A 487 47.29 -41.12 -4.40
N ASP A 488 46.19 -40.81 -5.09
CA ASP A 488 46.02 -41.16 -6.50
C ASP A 488 46.52 -40.05 -7.43
N CYS A 489 46.43 -38.79 -6.99
CA CYS A 489 46.92 -37.64 -7.75
C CYS A 489 47.40 -36.50 -6.84
N VAL A 490 48.52 -35.87 -7.22
CA VAL A 490 48.98 -34.62 -6.59
C VAL A 490 48.89 -33.51 -7.62
N ALA A 491 48.15 -32.45 -7.27
CA ALA A 491 47.99 -31.28 -8.11
C ALA A 491 48.57 -30.03 -7.45
N PHE A 492 49.06 -29.10 -8.26
CA PHE A 492 49.55 -27.80 -7.77
C PHE A 492 48.67 -26.68 -8.29
N ASP A 493 48.16 -25.87 -7.37
CA ASP A 493 47.48 -24.63 -7.71
C ASP A 493 48.52 -23.51 -7.88
N THR A 494 48.61 -22.98 -9.10
CA THR A 494 49.62 -21.98 -9.50
C THR A 494 49.23 -20.55 -9.13
N ARG A 495 48.04 -20.34 -8.53
CA ARG A 495 47.58 -19.00 -8.14
C ARG A 495 48.51 -18.37 -7.08
N PRO A 496 48.97 -17.13 -7.28
CA PRO A 496 49.78 -16.44 -6.27
C PRO A 496 48.97 -16.28 -4.97
N ILE A 497 49.63 -16.45 -3.81
CA ILE A 497 49.09 -16.22 -2.45
C ILE A 497 48.15 -17.33 -1.91
N PHE A 498 47.29 -17.91 -2.75
CA PHE A 498 46.34 -18.98 -2.35
C PHE A 498 46.72 -20.38 -2.88
N GLY A 499 47.68 -20.44 -3.80
CA GLY A 499 48.16 -21.67 -4.40
C GLY A 499 48.93 -22.55 -3.43
N GLY A 500 49.09 -23.82 -3.80
CA GLY A 500 49.70 -24.82 -2.93
C GLY A 500 49.52 -26.23 -3.46
N LYS A 501 50.09 -27.19 -2.75
CA LYS A 501 49.96 -28.61 -3.07
C LYS A 501 48.56 -29.09 -2.68
N VAL A 502 47.87 -29.76 -3.59
CA VAL A 502 46.55 -30.37 -3.43
C VAL A 502 46.70 -31.87 -3.57
N VAL A 503 46.23 -32.61 -2.58
CA VAL A 503 46.21 -34.08 -2.59
C VAL A 503 44.83 -34.54 -3.00
N ILE A 504 44.75 -35.43 -3.98
CA ILE A 504 43.50 -35.91 -4.55
C ILE A 504 43.48 -37.43 -4.44
N GLN A 505 42.40 -37.95 -3.89
CA GLN A 505 42.12 -39.37 -3.77
C GLN A 505 40.77 -39.68 -4.42
N ALA A 506 40.69 -40.76 -5.16
CA ALA A 506 39.55 -41.17 -5.96
C ALA A 506 39.14 -42.60 -5.59
N LYS A 507 37.92 -42.76 -5.07
CA LYS A 507 37.34 -44.06 -4.68
C LYS A 507 36.17 -44.42 -5.58
N ARG A 508 36.35 -45.44 -6.42
CA ARG A 508 35.26 -45.95 -7.27
C ARG A 508 34.42 -46.98 -6.52
N TYR A 509 33.49 -46.50 -5.71
CA TYR A 509 32.63 -47.32 -4.84
C TYR A 509 31.17 -47.28 -5.32
N LYS A 510 30.41 -48.33 -4.98
CA LYS A 510 28.96 -48.48 -5.09
C LYS A 510 28.27 -48.01 -3.81
N ASN A 511 28.82 -48.35 -2.65
CA ASN A 511 28.23 -47.98 -1.36
C ASN A 511 28.77 -46.63 -0.86
N THR A 512 28.03 -46.03 0.08
CA THR A 512 28.39 -44.78 0.74
C THR A 512 29.77 -44.84 1.39
N VAL A 513 30.63 -43.87 1.08
CA VAL A 513 31.97 -43.75 1.64
C VAL A 513 31.89 -43.27 3.10
N GLY A 514 32.39 -44.11 4.00
CA GLY A 514 32.44 -43.85 5.44
C GLY A 514 33.54 -42.86 5.86
N VAL A 515 33.45 -42.41 7.11
CA VAL A 515 34.35 -41.39 7.69
C VAL A 515 35.82 -41.83 7.77
N SER A 516 36.10 -43.14 7.72
CA SER A 516 37.46 -43.67 7.70
C SER A 516 38.26 -43.12 6.53
N ALA A 517 37.72 -43.18 5.31
CA ALA A 517 38.40 -42.67 4.11
C ALA A 517 38.71 -41.18 4.20
N VAL A 518 37.81 -40.38 4.80
CA VAL A 518 38.04 -38.94 4.99
C VAL A 518 39.13 -38.66 6.03
N ARG A 519 39.19 -39.48 7.10
CA ARG A 519 40.25 -39.41 8.12
C ARG A 519 41.61 -39.79 7.54
N ASP A 520 41.66 -40.83 6.72
CA ASP A 520 42.87 -41.28 6.06
C ASP A 520 43.41 -40.19 5.13
N LEU A 521 42.54 -39.60 4.29
CA LEU A 521 42.90 -38.44 3.45
C LEU A 521 43.43 -37.27 4.28
N TYR A 522 42.84 -36.99 5.45
CA TYR A 522 43.33 -35.92 6.33
C TYR A 522 44.74 -36.22 6.88
N GLY A 523 45.00 -37.46 7.27
CA GLY A 523 46.33 -37.90 7.70
C GLY A 523 47.36 -37.71 6.59
N THR A 524 46.99 -38.09 5.37
CA THR A 524 47.84 -37.93 4.18
C THR A 524 48.06 -36.46 3.81
N LEU A 525 47.03 -35.62 3.89
CA LEU A 525 47.13 -34.17 3.68
C LEU A 525 48.17 -33.54 4.62
N GLN A 526 48.13 -33.90 5.91
CA GLN A 526 49.06 -33.38 6.92
C GLN A 526 50.49 -33.89 6.70
N ASN A 527 50.64 -35.18 6.37
CA ASN A 527 51.95 -35.79 6.10
C ASN A 527 52.62 -35.20 4.84
N GLU A 528 51.84 -34.93 3.80
CA GLU A 528 52.30 -34.39 2.52
C GLU A 528 52.50 -32.87 2.52
N GLY A 529 52.12 -32.18 3.61
CA GLY A 529 52.16 -30.72 3.73
C GLY A 529 51.23 -30.01 2.74
N ALA A 530 50.13 -30.65 2.36
CA ALA A 530 49.21 -30.15 1.34
C ALA A 530 48.27 -29.07 1.91
N SER A 531 47.99 -28.06 1.11
CA SER A 531 47.11 -26.94 1.47
C SER A 531 45.63 -27.33 1.38
N LYS A 532 45.30 -28.36 0.60
CA LYS A 532 43.94 -28.88 0.42
C LYS A 532 43.95 -30.36 0.06
N GLY A 533 42.95 -31.10 0.52
CA GLY A 533 42.67 -32.49 0.16
C GLY A 533 41.33 -32.57 -0.57
N ILE A 534 41.25 -33.41 -1.60
CA ILE A 534 40.02 -33.65 -2.35
C ILE A 534 39.77 -35.16 -2.37
N LEU A 535 38.63 -35.61 -1.86
CA LEU A 535 38.17 -36.99 -2.00
C LEU A 535 37.08 -37.01 -3.07
N VAL A 536 37.26 -37.84 -4.09
CA VAL A 536 36.31 -38.05 -5.17
C VAL A 536 35.75 -39.45 -5.04
N THR A 537 34.43 -39.62 -5.16
CA THR A 537 33.79 -40.94 -5.21
C THR A 537 32.75 -41.02 -6.31
N THR A 538 32.49 -42.24 -6.80
CA THR A 538 31.36 -42.54 -7.69
C THR A 538 30.05 -42.77 -6.93
N SER A 539 30.10 -42.90 -5.60
CA SER A 539 28.91 -43.05 -4.73
C SER A 539 28.63 -41.74 -3.96
N GLY A 540 28.08 -41.82 -2.74
CA GLY A 540 27.89 -40.69 -1.83
C GLY A 540 28.76 -40.77 -0.57
N TYR A 541 28.64 -39.78 0.31
CA TYR A 541 29.28 -39.76 1.63
C TYR A 541 28.25 -39.80 2.76
N GLY A 542 28.59 -40.44 3.88
CA GLY A 542 27.73 -40.43 5.07
C GLY A 542 27.83 -39.11 5.86
N ALA A 543 26.85 -38.84 6.72
CA ALA A 543 26.82 -37.63 7.57
C ALA A 543 28.13 -37.43 8.37
N ALA A 544 28.66 -38.50 8.97
CA ALA A 544 29.92 -38.45 9.73
C ALA A 544 31.15 -38.04 8.89
N SER A 545 31.15 -38.35 7.59
CA SER A 545 32.20 -37.95 6.64
C SER A 545 32.18 -36.44 6.41
N PHE A 546 30.99 -35.87 6.26
CA PHE A 546 30.81 -34.42 6.11
C PHE A 546 31.09 -33.65 7.41
N GLU A 547 30.62 -34.14 8.56
CA GLU A 547 30.94 -33.57 9.88
C GLU A 547 32.45 -33.53 10.13
N PHE A 548 33.17 -34.60 9.75
CA PHE A 548 34.61 -34.65 9.90
C PHE A 548 35.32 -33.68 8.94
N ALA A 549 34.85 -33.51 7.71
CA ALA A 549 35.46 -32.58 6.75
C ALA A 549 35.23 -31.10 7.14
N GLN A 550 34.21 -30.80 7.95
CA GLN A 550 33.90 -29.44 8.40
C GLN A 550 35.11 -28.78 9.11
N ASN A 551 35.39 -27.52 8.75
CA ASN A 551 36.52 -26.72 9.25
C ASN A 551 37.91 -27.30 8.96
N LYS A 552 38.02 -28.29 8.07
CA LYS A 552 39.29 -28.84 7.60
C LYS A 552 39.49 -28.48 6.13
N PRO A 553 40.73 -28.41 5.64
CA PRO A 553 41.01 -28.15 4.23
C PRO A 553 40.72 -29.39 3.36
N ILE A 554 39.53 -29.98 3.49
CA ILE A 554 39.08 -31.18 2.77
C ILE A 554 37.83 -30.83 1.97
N GLU A 555 37.80 -31.24 0.72
CA GLU A 555 36.64 -31.15 -0.16
C GLU A 555 36.18 -32.57 -0.54
N LEU A 556 34.87 -32.81 -0.47
CA LEU A 556 34.26 -34.09 -0.77
C LEU A 556 33.43 -33.92 -2.06
N ILE A 557 33.79 -34.68 -3.09
CA ILE A 557 33.12 -34.72 -4.38
C ILE A 557 32.47 -36.10 -4.51
N ASP A 558 31.15 -36.14 -4.51
CA ASP A 558 30.36 -37.36 -4.71
C ASP A 558 30.09 -37.63 -6.20
N GLY A 559 29.41 -38.73 -6.51
CA GLY A 559 29.15 -39.17 -7.88
C GLY A 559 28.39 -38.12 -8.70
N ALA A 560 27.39 -37.47 -8.10
CA ALA A 560 26.62 -36.42 -8.77
C ALA A 560 27.50 -35.19 -9.09
N ASN A 561 28.29 -34.73 -8.12
CA ASN A 561 29.21 -33.61 -8.29
C ASN A 561 30.32 -33.94 -9.31
N LEU A 562 30.80 -35.18 -9.34
CA LEU A 562 31.80 -35.63 -10.32
C LEU A 562 31.26 -35.56 -11.75
N LEU A 563 30.03 -36.03 -12.00
CA LEU A 563 29.39 -35.98 -13.31
C LEU A 563 29.22 -34.54 -13.80
N TYR A 564 28.83 -33.62 -12.91
CA TYR A 564 28.74 -32.20 -13.23
C TYR A 564 30.09 -31.60 -13.64
N LEU A 565 31.15 -31.84 -12.84
CA LEU A 565 32.47 -31.30 -13.13
C LEU A 565 33.03 -31.81 -14.46
N LEU A 566 32.74 -33.07 -14.81
CA LEU A 566 33.09 -33.65 -16.11
C LEU A 566 32.34 -32.96 -17.26
N ALA A 567 31.03 -32.73 -17.12
CA ALA A 567 30.24 -32.05 -18.14
C ALA A 567 30.73 -30.60 -18.34
N GLU A 568 30.88 -29.84 -17.27
CA GLU A 568 31.24 -28.41 -17.30
C GLU A 568 32.66 -28.17 -17.81
N HIS A 569 33.65 -28.89 -17.27
CA HIS A 569 35.05 -28.59 -17.57
C HIS A 569 35.64 -29.43 -18.70
N THR A 570 35.02 -30.57 -19.03
CA THR A 570 35.57 -31.47 -20.04
C THR A 570 34.67 -31.66 -21.26
N GLY A 571 33.39 -31.28 -21.16
CA GLY A 571 32.38 -31.49 -22.20
C GLY A 571 31.90 -32.94 -22.31
N VAL A 572 32.25 -33.79 -21.34
CA VAL A 572 31.92 -35.23 -21.34
C VAL A 572 30.71 -35.48 -20.46
N THR A 573 29.64 -35.98 -21.05
CA THR A 573 28.46 -36.47 -20.35
C THR A 573 28.63 -37.96 -20.07
N ALA A 574 28.87 -38.32 -18.81
CA ALA A 574 29.05 -39.70 -18.36
C ALA A 574 27.87 -40.17 -17.50
N ARG A 575 27.80 -41.47 -17.21
CA ARG A 575 26.87 -42.05 -16.23
C ARG A 575 27.60 -42.87 -15.18
N ILE A 576 26.93 -43.14 -14.05
CA ILE A 576 27.45 -44.01 -12.99
C ILE A 576 26.39 -45.07 -12.72
N GLU A 577 26.59 -46.26 -13.28
CA GLU A 577 25.74 -47.41 -13.07
C GLU A 577 26.61 -48.58 -12.59
N PRO A 578 26.55 -48.96 -11.31
CA PRO A 578 27.32 -50.08 -10.81
C PRO A 578 26.78 -51.40 -11.38
N PRO A 579 27.63 -52.29 -11.95
CA PRO A 579 27.21 -53.64 -12.33
C PRO A 579 26.56 -54.39 -11.17
N GLU A 580 25.61 -55.30 -11.47
CA GLU A 580 24.89 -56.06 -10.43
C GLU A 580 25.84 -56.88 -9.53
N ASP A 581 26.96 -57.35 -10.08
CA ASP A 581 28.00 -58.12 -9.42
C ASP A 581 29.12 -57.28 -8.79
N TRP A 582 29.03 -55.95 -8.85
CA TRP A 582 30.03 -55.05 -8.30
C TRP A 582 30.17 -55.17 -6.78
N ARG A 583 31.42 -55.34 -6.31
CA ARG A 583 31.79 -55.30 -4.89
C ARG A 583 32.83 -54.23 -4.66
N ASP A 584 32.60 -53.39 -3.65
CA ASP A 584 33.56 -52.37 -3.29
C ASP A 584 34.87 -53.01 -2.80
N PRO A 585 36.02 -52.46 -3.20
CA PRO A 585 37.30 -52.86 -2.63
C PRO A 585 37.23 -52.72 -1.11
N ALA A 586 37.55 -53.80 -0.38
CA ALA A 586 37.63 -53.76 1.08
C ALA A 586 38.58 -52.63 1.50
N ALA A 587 38.20 -51.87 2.53
CA ALA A 587 39.08 -50.85 3.11
C ALA A 587 40.35 -51.54 3.64
N ASP A 588 41.45 -51.39 2.90
CA ASP A 588 42.80 -51.93 3.13
C ASP A 588 42.96 -52.76 4.43
N SER A 589 42.72 -54.07 4.33
CA SER A 589 43.62 -55.01 5.00
C SER A 589 44.83 -55.15 4.10
N THR A 590 46.00 -54.73 4.56
CA THR A 590 47.31 -55.09 3.99
C THR A 590 47.35 -56.59 3.66
N ASP A 591 47.11 -56.93 2.40
CA ASP A 591 47.28 -58.29 1.90
C ASP A 591 48.71 -58.42 1.36
N PHE A 592 49.58 -58.92 2.23
CA PHE A 592 50.80 -59.59 1.78
C PHE A 592 50.37 -60.93 1.17
N GLY A 593 50.40 -61.02 -0.16
CA GLY A 593 50.01 -62.24 -0.88
C GLY A 593 50.74 -62.40 -2.20
N GLU A 594 51.87 -63.11 -2.13
CA GLU A 594 52.58 -63.89 -3.16
C GLU A 594 52.09 -63.83 -4.62
N PHE A 595 52.98 -63.40 -5.52
CA PHE A 595 53.15 -64.07 -6.82
C PHE A 595 54.64 -64.16 -7.18
N LEU A 596 55.12 -65.40 -7.13
CA LEU A 596 56.12 -65.94 -8.07
C LEU A 596 55.55 -65.95 -9.48
#